data_AF-T1GMJ7-F1
#
_entry.id   AF-T1GMJ7-F1
#
_cell.length_a   1.000
_cell.length_b   1.000
_cell.length_c   1.000
_cell.angle_alpha   90.00
_cell.angle_beta   90.00
_cell.angle_gamma   90.00
#
_symmetry.space_group_name_H-M   'P 1'
#
loop_
_entity.id
_entity.type
_entity.pdbx_description
1 polymer ?
#
loop_
_entity_poly.entity_id
_entity_poly.type
_entity_poly.pdbx_seq_one_letter_code
_entity_poly.pdbx_strand_id
1 'polypeptide(L)'
;MKKALKRIQNDGGDDFKNAMAFNSKAENSINGDKINGTIYNVLSNVRSYEYEDNVSPQKKLEIDHSLTYSEGCFDSYHTLQAENLWLDQNSLESLNNLVASWMLTLEKQGCHKLIKAGASGVVQAIVLSIGGFRFKNQHLEFNIHPKFLHRDFQFRRLNYGNLTHVNVSVTVNEENIPVLDVALDRSDGNYYACDGGCLDEPVVLSQSKKKIPVKLTDPLTAILYITADKQHMEELHKAIHVKEVVDAPAHEHHVINLHKHGHHLGGLPTLFWVSICAIIIVFHVFLCKLIVKEYCEPSEKRYRYNKP
;
A
#
# COMPACT_ATOMS: atom_id res chain seq x y z
N MET A 1 13.77 -25.21 -16.22
CA MET A 1 12.53 -24.72 -15.56
C MET A 1 12.35 -25.23 -14.14
N LYS A 2 12.04 -26.53 -13.89
CA LYS A 2 11.81 -27.04 -12.51
C LYS A 2 12.99 -26.86 -11.55
N LYS A 3 14.24 -26.90 -12.03
CA LYS A 3 15.46 -26.70 -11.21
C LYS A 3 15.71 -25.21 -10.86
N ALA A 4 15.31 -24.29 -11.73
CA ALA A 4 15.37 -22.84 -11.49
C ALA A 4 14.24 -22.40 -10.54
N LEU A 5 13.03 -22.91 -10.73
CA LEU A 5 11.89 -22.72 -9.82
C LEU A 5 12.16 -23.27 -8.42
N LYS A 6 12.84 -24.43 -8.30
CA LYS A 6 13.22 -25.01 -7.00
C LYS A 6 14.31 -24.21 -6.27
N ARG A 7 15.17 -23.47 -6.97
CA ARG A 7 16.11 -22.51 -6.35
C ARG A 7 15.42 -21.21 -5.93
N ILE A 8 14.52 -20.67 -6.76
CA ILE A 8 13.64 -19.54 -6.43
C ILE A 8 12.83 -19.81 -5.15
N GLN A 9 12.37 -21.06 -4.97
CA GLN A 9 11.56 -21.45 -3.82
C GLN A 9 12.37 -21.84 -2.57
N ASN A 10 13.61 -22.31 -2.72
CA ASN A 10 14.46 -22.77 -1.62
C ASN A 10 15.40 -21.69 -1.06
N ASP A 11 15.89 -20.76 -1.89
CA ASP A 11 16.77 -19.66 -1.46
C ASP A 11 16.05 -18.29 -1.46
N GLY A 12 14.90 -18.16 -2.15
CA GLY A 12 14.26 -16.87 -2.47
C GLY A 12 12.87 -16.63 -1.88
N GLY A 13 12.44 -17.39 -0.86
CA GLY A 13 11.13 -17.20 -0.21
C GLY A 13 10.93 -15.80 0.39
N ASP A 14 12.01 -15.12 0.74
CA ASP A 14 12.00 -13.72 1.15
C ASP A 14 12.48 -12.75 0.07
N ASP A 15 13.16 -13.19 -1.00
CA ASP A 15 13.71 -12.34 -2.08
C ASP A 15 12.65 -11.79 -3.05
N PHE A 16 11.51 -12.47 -3.19
CA PHE A 16 10.43 -12.02 -4.09
C PHE A 16 9.32 -11.20 -3.41
N LYS A 17 9.42 -10.97 -2.09
CA LYS A 17 8.46 -10.12 -1.34
C LYS A 17 8.85 -8.64 -1.42
N ASN A 18 8.80 -8.06 -2.61
CA ASN A 18 9.20 -6.65 -2.82
C ASN A 18 8.08 -5.64 -2.55
N ALA A 19 6.82 -6.08 -2.51
CA ALA A 19 5.68 -5.29 -2.05
C ALA A 19 4.73 -6.16 -1.23
N MET A 20 4.41 -5.73 -0.02
CA MET A 20 3.44 -6.38 0.87
C MET A 20 2.48 -5.33 1.41
N ALA A 21 1.19 -5.48 1.12
CA ALA A 21 0.13 -4.75 1.80
C ALA A 21 -0.36 -5.57 2.99
N PHE A 22 -0.58 -4.93 4.13
CA PHE A 22 -1.23 -5.59 5.26
C PHE A 22 -2.72 -5.83 4.96
N ASN A 23 -3.27 -6.85 5.62
CA ASN A 23 -4.65 -7.31 5.40
C ASN A 23 -5.66 -6.20 5.68
N SER A 24 -6.50 -5.96 4.69
CA SER A 24 -7.67 -5.09 4.73
C SER A 24 -8.93 -5.92 4.60
N LYS A 25 -9.94 -5.58 5.39
CA LYS A 25 -11.29 -6.17 5.34
C LYS A 25 -12.29 -5.31 4.58
N ALA A 26 -11.88 -4.15 4.10
CA ALA A 26 -12.72 -3.29 3.27
C ALA A 26 -13.12 -4.02 1.98
N GLU A 27 -14.34 -3.78 1.52
CA GLU A 27 -14.81 -4.30 0.23
C GLU A 27 -13.90 -3.81 -0.92
N ASN A 28 -13.68 -4.66 -1.92
CA ASN A 28 -12.81 -4.40 -3.08
C ASN A 28 -11.34 -4.08 -2.74
N SER A 29 -10.90 -4.31 -1.50
CA SER A 29 -9.50 -4.15 -1.13
C SER A 29 -8.66 -5.37 -1.52
N ILE A 30 -7.46 -5.10 -2.05
CA ILE A 30 -6.54 -6.14 -2.50
C ILE A 30 -5.54 -6.42 -1.39
N ASN A 31 -5.47 -7.69 -0.96
CA ASN A 31 -4.63 -8.12 0.15
C ASN A 31 -3.32 -8.77 -0.31
N GLY A 32 -2.40 -8.95 0.63
CA GLY A 32 -1.04 -9.43 0.35
C GLY A 32 -1.01 -10.80 -0.32
N ASP A 33 -1.96 -11.69 -0.03
CA ASP A 33 -2.13 -12.98 -0.71
C ASP A 33 -2.44 -12.82 -2.20
N LYS A 34 -3.40 -11.95 -2.55
CA LYS A 34 -3.75 -11.66 -3.95
C LYS A 34 -2.63 -10.91 -4.69
N ILE A 35 -1.95 -9.99 -4.01
CA ILE A 35 -0.77 -9.28 -4.56
C ILE A 35 0.35 -10.29 -4.86
N ASN A 36 0.76 -11.07 -3.87
CA ASN A 36 1.85 -12.03 -4.01
C ASN A 36 1.52 -13.13 -5.03
N GLY A 37 0.29 -13.63 -5.02
CA GLY A 37 -0.18 -14.60 -6.00
C GLY A 37 -0.15 -14.03 -7.42
N THR A 38 -0.60 -12.79 -7.62
CA THR A 38 -0.56 -12.13 -8.93
C THR A 38 0.87 -11.92 -9.42
N ILE A 39 1.75 -11.39 -8.57
CA ILE A 39 3.17 -11.19 -8.90
C ILE A 39 3.81 -12.54 -9.24
N TYR A 40 3.61 -13.57 -8.44
CA TYR A 40 4.14 -14.92 -8.71
C TYR A 40 3.71 -15.45 -10.07
N ASN A 41 2.43 -15.28 -10.42
CA ASN A 41 1.88 -15.74 -11.69
C ASN A 41 2.44 -14.96 -12.89
N VAL A 42 2.62 -13.64 -12.77
CA VAL A 42 3.29 -12.84 -13.80
C VAL A 42 4.75 -13.28 -13.96
N LEU A 43 5.51 -13.37 -12.87
CA LEU A 43 6.94 -13.72 -12.91
C LEU A 43 7.18 -15.14 -13.42
N SER A 44 6.29 -16.08 -13.12
CA SER A 44 6.37 -17.46 -13.62
C SER A 44 6.24 -17.57 -15.15
N ASN A 45 5.72 -16.52 -15.80
CA ASN A 45 5.59 -16.41 -17.26
C ASN A 45 6.68 -15.54 -17.90
N VAL A 46 7.66 -15.07 -17.13
CA VAL A 46 8.77 -14.24 -17.60
C VAL A 46 10.09 -14.99 -17.42
N ARG A 47 11.04 -14.76 -18.34
CA ARG A 47 12.39 -15.36 -18.22
C ARG A 47 13.20 -14.70 -17.13
N SER A 48 13.98 -15.49 -16.40
CA SER A 48 14.89 -15.01 -15.37
C SER A 48 16.33 -15.18 -15.82
N TYR A 49 16.78 -14.29 -16.69
CA TYR A 49 18.08 -14.37 -17.37
C TYR A 49 19.27 -14.45 -16.41
N GLU A 50 19.20 -13.83 -15.24
CA GLU A 50 20.25 -13.86 -14.21
C GLU A 50 20.58 -15.28 -13.72
N TYR A 51 19.59 -16.18 -13.74
CA TYR A 51 19.73 -17.56 -13.28
C TYR A 51 19.86 -18.58 -14.43
N GLU A 52 19.97 -18.12 -15.66
CA GLU A 52 20.16 -18.99 -16.82
C GLU A 52 21.65 -19.18 -17.13
N ASP A 53 22.06 -20.44 -17.30
CA ASP A 53 23.48 -20.80 -17.52
C ASP A 53 24.01 -20.32 -18.90
N ASN A 54 23.12 -20.17 -19.89
CA ASN A 54 23.48 -19.90 -21.29
C ASN A 54 23.36 -18.43 -21.71
N VAL A 55 23.35 -17.49 -20.75
CA VAL A 55 23.25 -16.05 -21.04
C VAL A 55 24.66 -15.47 -21.21
N SER A 56 24.87 -14.75 -22.33
CA SER A 56 26.16 -14.14 -22.62
C SER A 56 26.56 -13.08 -21.58
N PRO A 57 27.85 -12.88 -21.31
CA PRO A 57 28.30 -11.84 -20.38
C PRO A 57 27.82 -10.44 -20.77
N GLN A 58 27.76 -10.14 -22.08
CA GLN A 58 27.24 -8.87 -22.60
C GLN A 58 25.77 -8.69 -22.23
N LYS A 59 24.96 -9.77 -22.34
CA LYS A 59 23.55 -9.69 -22.01
C LYS A 59 23.31 -9.48 -20.51
N LYS A 60 24.14 -10.07 -19.64
CA LYS A 60 24.10 -9.82 -18.20
C LYS A 60 24.37 -8.35 -17.88
N LEU A 61 25.39 -7.76 -18.51
CA LEU A 61 25.72 -6.35 -18.33
C LEU A 61 24.60 -5.40 -18.81
N GLU A 62 23.93 -5.74 -19.92
CA GLU A 62 22.74 -5.01 -20.39
C GLU A 62 21.58 -5.07 -19.39
N ILE A 63 21.36 -6.24 -18.77
CA ILE A 63 20.32 -6.45 -17.76
C ILE A 63 20.62 -5.60 -16.52
N ASP A 64 21.85 -5.70 -15.99
CA ASP A 64 22.29 -4.95 -14.80
C ASP A 64 22.15 -3.43 -15.03
N HIS A 65 22.55 -2.95 -16.21
CA HIS A 65 22.38 -1.55 -16.59
C HIS A 65 20.90 -1.13 -16.64
N SER A 66 20.03 -1.99 -17.17
CA SER A 66 18.58 -1.71 -17.26
C SER A 66 17.90 -1.68 -15.90
N LEU A 67 18.38 -2.49 -14.94
CA LEU A 67 17.91 -2.49 -13.55
C LEU A 67 18.39 -1.26 -12.79
N THR A 68 19.63 -0.81 -13.06
CA THR A 68 20.25 0.37 -12.45
C THR A 68 19.59 1.68 -12.91
N TYR A 69 19.33 1.80 -14.22
CA TYR A 69 18.85 3.04 -14.84
C TYR A 69 17.46 2.84 -15.45
N SER A 70 16.44 2.95 -14.60
CA SER A 70 15.03 2.76 -14.95
C SER A 70 14.20 4.06 -14.94
N GLU A 71 14.81 5.17 -15.35
CA GLU A 71 14.14 6.47 -15.47
C GLU A 71 12.87 6.38 -16.33
N GLY A 72 11.81 7.05 -15.87
CA GLY A 72 10.53 7.11 -16.58
C GLY A 72 9.64 5.88 -16.38
N CYS A 73 10.06 4.86 -15.63
CA CYS A 73 9.16 3.83 -15.10
C CYS A 73 8.81 4.16 -13.63
N PHE A 74 7.57 4.16 -13.18
CA PHE A 74 6.28 3.99 -13.88
C PHE A 74 5.63 5.38 -14.06
N ASP A 75 5.28 5.76 -15.30
CA ASP A 75 4.80 7.12 -15.61
C ASP A 75 3.27 7.27 -15.59
N SER A 76 2.62 6.75 -14.54
CA SER A 76 1.18 6.91 -14.35
C SER A 76 0.80 6.79 -12.86
N TYR A 77 -0.50 6.70 -12.60
CA TYR A 77 -1.09 6.57 -11.29
C TYR A 77 -0.94 5.16 -10.72
N HIS A 78 -0.91 5.03 -9.39
CA HIS A 78 -0.70 3.72 -8.75
C HIS A 78 -1.72 2.66 -9.18
N THR A 79 -1.28 1.41 -9.27
CA THR A 79 -2.07 0.30 -9.85
C THR A 79 -2.91 -0.47 -8.82
N LEU A 80 -2.89 -0.09 -7.54
CA LEU A 80 -3.66 -0.77 -6.49
C LEU A 80 -5.18 -0.76 -6.72
N GLN A 81 -5.69 0.20 -7.49
CA GLN A 81 -7.12 0.33 -7.80
C GLN A 81 -7.49 -0.10 -9.22
N ALA A 82 -6.53 -0.63 -9.99
CA ALA A 82 -6.74 -1.05 -11.37
C ALA A 82 -7.33 -2.47 -11.42
N GLU A 83 -8.65 -2.62 -11.33
CA GLU A 83 -9.35 -3.92 -11.24
C GLU A 83 -8.92 -4.95 -12.30
N ASN A 84 -8.66 -4.49 -13.53
CA ASN A 84 -8.21 -5.33 -14.64
C ASN A 84 -6.84 -6.00 -14.42
N LEU A 85 -6.02 -5.48 -13.49
CA LEU A 85 -4.73 -6.04 -13.11
C LEU A 85 -4.83 -7.03 -11.96
N TRP A 86 -6.03 -7.24 -11.42
CA TRP A 86 -6.26 -8.08 -10.24
C TRP A 86 -7.41 -9.06 -10.47
N LEU A 87 -7.57 -9.52 -11.71
CA LEU A 87 -8.58 -10.50 -12.08
C LEU A 87 -8.29 -11.87 -11.46
N ASP A 88 -9.35 -12.62 -11.18
CA ASP A 88 -9.23 -13.97 -10.62
C ASP A 88 -8.73 -14.96 -11.67
N GLN A 89 -7.94 -15.94 -11.22
CA GLN A 89 -7.13 -16.80 -12.08
C GLN A 89 -7.64 -18.24 -12.08
N ASN A 90 -8.95 -18.40 -12.31
CA ASN A 90 -9.63 -19.70 -12.20
C ASN A 90 -9.45 -20.60 -13.43
N SER A 91 -8.89 -20.06 -14.52
CA SER A 91 -8.60 -20.79 -15.77
C SER A 91 -7.28 -20.34 -16.38
N LEU A 92 -6.69 -21.19 -17.22
CA LEU A 92 -5.46 -20.88 -17.95
C LEU A 92 -5.62 -19.67 -18.86
N GLU A 93 -6.79 -19.51 -19.48
CA GLU A 93 -7.11 -18.35 -20.32
C GLU A 93 -7.12 -17.06 -19.49
N SER A 94 -7.77 -17.07 -18.33
CA SER A 94 -7.82 -15.92 -17.42
C SER A 94 -6.43 -15.54 -16.92
N LEU A 95 -5.60 -16.53 -16.59
CA LEU A 95 -4.20 -16.34 -16.22
C LEU A 95 -3.41 -15.67 -17.37
N ASN A 96 -3.52 -16.17 -18.60
CA ASN A 96 -2.82 -15.59 -19.74
C ASN A 96 -3.25 -14.13 -20.01
N ASN A 97 -4.55 -13.84 -19.91
CA ASN A 97 -5.08 -12.49 -20.07
C ASN A 97 -4.59 -11.54 -18.98
N LEU A 98 -4.50 -12.01 -17.73
CA LEU A 98 -3.94 -11.24 -16.63
C LEU A 98 -2.47 -10.89 -16.87
N VAL A 99 -1.65 -11.89 -17.24
CA VAL A 99 -0.23 -11.66 -17.56
C VAL A 99 -0.09 -10.68 -18.72
N ALA A 100 -0.86 -10.87 -19.79
CA ALA A 100 -0.85 -9.95 -20.94
C ALA A 100 -1.22 -8.51 -20.53
N SER A 101 -2.22 -8.35 -19.65
CA SER A 101 -2.65 -7.05 -19.14
C SER A 101 -1.56 -6.36 -18.31
N TRP A 102 -0.87 -7.10 -17.44
CA TRP A 102 0.26 -6.58 -16.69
C TRP A 102 1.40 -6.16 -17.61
N MET A 103 1.84 -7.03 -18.51
CA MET A 103 2.95 -6.74 -19.41
C MET A 103 2.64 -5.54 -20.31
N LEU A 104 1.43 -5.46 -20.87
CA LEU A 104 0.98 -4.33 -21.66
C LEU A 104 0.96 -3.04 -20.85
N THR A 105 0.43 -3.07 -19.63
CA THR A 105 0.37 -1.88 -18.77
C THR A 105 1.76 -1.37 -18.45
N LEU A 106 2.68 -2.24 -18.01
CA LEU A 106 4.04 -1.85 -17.70
C LEU A 106 4.77 -1.29 -18.93
N GLU A 107 4.59 -1.91 -20.11
CA GLU A 107 5.20 -1.44 -21.36
C GLU A 107 4.69 -0.05 -21.76
N LYS A 108 3.38 0.17 -21.68
CA LYS A 108 2.75 1.45 -22.03
C LYS A 108 3.09 2.57 -21.05
N GLN A 109 3.47 2.23 -19.82
CA GLN A 109 3.83 3.20 -18.76
C GLN A 109 5.34 3.36 -18.57
N GLY A 110 6.12 3.12 -19.63
CA GLY A 110 7.55 3.45 -19.68
C GLY A 110 8.50 2.36 -19.22
N CYS A 111 8.01 1.22 -18.69
CA CYS A 111 8.84 0.18 -18.06
C CYS A 111 9.48 -0.82 -19.04
N HIS A 112 9.56 -0.50 -20.34
CA HIS A 112 10.10 -1.35 -21.39
C HIS A 112 11.54 -1.84 -21.13
N LYS A 113 12.42 -1.02 -20.52
CA LYS A 113 13.79 -1.42 -20.14
C LYS A 113 13.78 -2.50 -19.05
N LEU A 114 12.96 -2.31 -18.01
CA LEU A 114 12.79 -3.26 -16.93
C LEU A 114 12.14 -4.56 -17.41
N ILE A 115 11.16 -4.50 -18.30
CA ILE A 115 10.58 -5.70 -18.92
C ILE A 115 11.65 -6.51 -19.67
N LYS A 116 12.54 -5.84 -20.42
CA LYS A 116 13.64 -6.49 -21.14
C LYS A 116 14.69 -7.13 -20.21
N ALA A 117 14.79 -6.66 -18.97
CA ALA A 117 15.66 -7.24 -17.95
C ALA A 117 15.14 -8.61 -17.42
N GLY A 118 13.91 -8.99 -17.77
CA GLY A 118 13.31 -10.26 -17.35
C GLY A 118 12.66 -10.16 -15.97
N ALA A 119 12.60 -11.28 -15.24
CA ALA A 119 11.83 -11.39 -14.00
C ALA A 119 12.21 -10.31 -12.95
N SER A 120 13.50 -10.04 -12.76
CA SER A 120 14.02 -9.04 -11.80
C SER A 120 13.58 -7.62 -12.15
N GLY A 121 13.50 -7.29 -13.44
CA GLY A 121 12.99 -5.98 -13.86
C GLY A 121 11.47 -5.90 -13.83
N VAL A 122 10.77 -6.98 -14.19
CA VAL A 122 9.30 -7.02 -14.11
C VAL A 122 8.82 -6.87 -12.67
N VAL A 123 9.45 -7.54 -11.69
CA VAL A 123 9.06 -7.34 -10.28
C VAL A 123 9.30 -5.92 -9.82
N GLN A 124 10.44 -5.31 -10.19
CA GLN A 124 10.72 -3.90 -9.89
C GLN A 124 9.65 -2.99 -10.50
N ALA A 125 9.31 -3.19 -11.78
CA ALA A 125 8.30 -2.39 -12.48
C ALA A 125 6.90 -2.52 -11.84
N ILE A 126 6.52 -3.73 -11.41
CA ILE A 126 5.26 -3.95 -10.68
C ILE A 126 5.27 -3.19 -9.35
N VAL A 127 6.35 -3.30 -8.57
CA VAL A 127 6.47 -2.61 -7.28
C VAL A 127 6.41 -1.10 -7.44
N LEU A 128 7.10 -0.55 -8.46
CA LEU A 128 7.04 0.86 -8.81
C LEU A 128 5.61 1.29 -9.15
N SER A 129 4.89 0.48 -9.93
CA SER A 129 3.49 0.75 -10.30
C SER A 129 2.53 0.71 -9.12
N ILE A 130 2.70 -0.23 -8.18
CA ILE A 130 1.81 -0.42 -7.02
C ILE A 130 2.01 0.72 -6.02
N GLY A 131 3.27 1.09 -5.77
CA GLY A 131 3.60 2.18 -4.85
C GLY A 131 3.52 3.57 -5.48
N GLY A 132 3.35 3.71 -6.79
CA GLY A 132 3.50 5.02 -7.44
C GLY A 132 4.93 5.57 -7.27
N PHE A 133 5.93 4.69 -7.21
CA PHE A 133 7.32 5.11 -7.19
C PHE A 133 7.81 5.43 -8.59
N ARG A 134 8.72 6.39 -8.69
CA ARG A 134 9.30 6.81 -9.98
C ARG A 134 10.76 7.20 -9.81
N PHE A 135 11.60 6.70 -10.71
CA PHE A 135 12.94 7.25 -10.88
C PHE A 135 12.88 8.44 -11.84
N LYS A 136 13.35 9.59 -11.37
CA LYS A 136 13.58 10.79 -12.18
C LYS A 136 15.01 11.25 -11.97
N ASN A 137 15.67 11.70 -13.03
CA ASN A 137 16.94 12.44 -13.02
C ASN A 137 17.64 12.45 -11.64
N GLN A 138 18.33 11.35 -11.32
CA GLN A 138 19.14 11.17 -10.11
C GLN A 138 18.43 11.03 -8.74
N HIS A 139 17.12 10.79 -8.69
CA HIS A 139 16.38 10.54 -7.46
C HIS A 139 15.19 9.59 -7.64
N LEU A 140 14.72 9.03 -6.53
CA LEU A 140 13.54 8.20 -6.40
C LEU A 140 12.45 9.02 -5.72
N GLU A 141 11.28 9.09 -6.35
CA GLU A 141 10.08 9.72 -5.82
C GLU A 141 9.10 8.64 -5.37
N PHE A 142 8.46 8.82 -4.21
CA PHE A 142 7.22 8.12 -3.84
C PHE A 142 6.05 9.07 -4.13
N ASN A 143 5.39 8.90 -5.26
CA ASN A 143 4.36 9.80 -5.75
C ASN A 143 2.97 9.19 -5.58
N ILE A 144 2.46 9.24 -4.36
CA ILE A 144 1.11 8.82 -4.02
C ILE A 144 0.43 9.89 -3.18
N HIS A 145 -0.86 10.14 -3.46
CA HIS A 145 -1.63 11.06 -2.65
C HIS A 145 -1.87 10.47 -1.24
N PRO A 146 -1.65 11.21 -0.14
CA PRO A 146 -1.79 10.71 1.23
C PRO A 146 -3.13 10.02 1.54
N LYS A 147 -4.26 10.46 0.94
CA LYS A 147 -5.59 9.82 1.04
C LYS A 147 -5.63 8.31 0.75
N PHE A 148 -4.65 7.75 0.04
CA PHE A 148 -4.57 6.30 -0.23
C PHE A 148 -3.78 5.50 0.81
N LEU A 149 -3.18 6.17 1.79
CA LEU A 149 -2.33 5.56 2.81
C LEU A 149 -3.11 5.17 4.07
N HIS A 150 -4.34 4.65 3.89
CA HIS A 150 -5.24 4.24 4.97
C HIS A 150 -4.90 2.87 5.59
N ARG A 151 -3.81 2.24 5.16
CA ARG A 151 -3.31 0.96 5.67
C ARG A 151 -1.80 0.86 5.54
N ASP A 152 -1.25 -0.11 6.24
CA ASP A 152 0.19 -0.33 6.24
C ASP A 152 0.63 -1.01 4.93
N PHE A 153 1.77 -0.52 4.41
CA PHE A 153 2.43 -1.05 3.22
C PHE A 153 3.92 -1.24 3.49
N GLN A 154 4.52 -2.25 2.89
CA GLN A 154 5.96 -2.48 2.94
C GLN A 154 6.48 -2.72 1.53
N PHE A 155 7.32 -1.81 1.07
CA PHE A 155 8.07 -1.92 -0.17
C PHE A 155 9.52 -2.24 0.20
N ARG A 156 10.02 -3.38 -0.27
CA ARG A 156 11.32 -3.91 0.11
C ARG A 156 12.21 -4.06 -1.11
N ARG A 157 13.50 -3.82 -0.92
CA ARG A 157 14.55 -3.97 -1.93
C ARG A 157 14.22 -3.26 -3.24
N LEU A 158 13.74 -2.02 -3.15
CA LEU A 158 13.67 -1.14 -4.31
C LEU A 158 15.10 -0.92 -4.79
N ASN A 159 15.41 -1.42 -5.99
CA ASN A 159 16.74 -1.25 -6.56
C ASN A 159 16.97 0.22 -6.94
N TYR A 160 17.92 0.87 -6.29
CA TYR A 160 18.35 2.23 -6.57
C TYR A 160 19.83 2.19 -6.97
N GLY A 161 20.13 2.55 -8.21
CA GLY A 161 21.51 2.49 -8.69
C GLY A 161 21.98 1.03 -8.79
N ASN A 162 23.27 0.79 -8.56
CA ASN A 162 23.88 -0.50 -8.88
C ASN A 162 23.82 -1.49 -7.71
N LEU A 163 24.04 -1.01 -6.47
CA LEU A 163 24.20 -1.87 -5.30
C LEU A 163 23.31 -1.47 -4.12
N THR A 164 22.48 -0.44 -4.26
CA THR A 164 21.67 0.08 -3.16
C THR A 164 20.24 -0.43 -3.24
N HIS A 165 19.77 -0.93 -2.10
CA HIS A 165 18.40 -1.42 -1.92
C HIS A 165 17.70 -0.57 -0.87
N VAL A 166 16.59 0.05 -1.26
CA VAL A 166 15.80 0.90 -0.37
C VAL A 166 14.56 0.14 0.11
N ASN A 167 14.30 0.23 1.41
CA ASN A 167 13.08 -0.23 2.04
C ASN A 167 12.25 0.98 2.45
N VAL A 168 11.01 1.04 2.00
CA VAL A 168 10.02 2.07 2.36
C VAL A 168 8.81 1.38 2.95
N SER A 169 8.48 1.68 4.20
CA SER A 169 7.25 1.22 4.82
C SER A 169 6.33 2.40 5.10
N VAL A 170 5.04 2.19 4.90
CA VAL A 170 3.98 3.10 5.31
C VAL A 170 3.33 2.48 6.53
N THR A 171 3.20 3.25 7.61
CA THR A 171 2.45 2.85 8.79
C THR A 171 1.42 3.91 9.14
N VAL A 172 0.23 3.48 9.55
CA VAL A 172 -0.80 4.39 10.08
C VAL A 172 -0.69 4.41 11.60
N ASN A 173 -0.38 5.58 12.17
CA ASN A 173 -0.21 5.73 13.61
C ASN A 173 -1.55 5.66 14.38
N GLU A 174 -1.48 5.80 15.70
CA GLU A 174 -2.67 5.77 16.58
C GLU A 174 -3.65 6.93 16.32
N GLU A 175 -3.16 8.03 15.77
CA GLU A 175 -3.93 9.21 15.38
C GLU A 175 -4.49 9.10 13.95
N ASN A 176 -4.38 7.94 13.31
CA ASN A 176 -4.75 7.69 11.91
C ASN A 176 -3.98 8.51 10.86
N ILE A 177 -2.79 9.01 11.21
CA ILE A 177 -1.90 9.75 10.33
C ILE A 177 -0.88 8.78 9.72
N PRO A 178 -0.69 8.78 8.39
CA PRO A 178 0.32 7.96 7.75
C PRO A 178 1.73 8.52 8.01
N VAL A 179 2.68 7.62 8.31
CA VAL A 179 4.10 7.92 8.52
C VAL A 179 4.94 6.99 7.67
N LEU A 180 6.04 7.51 7.12
CA LEU A 180 6.99 6.71 6.34
C LEU A 180 8.14 6.26 7.22
N ASP A 181 8.50 4.98 7.15
CA ASP A 181 9.74 4.44 7.66
C ASP A 181 10.65 4.07 6.49
N VAL A 182 11.79 4.74 6.37
CA VAL A 182 12.76 4.54 5.28
C VAL A 182 14.06 3.97 5.85
N ALA A 183 14.59 2.93 5.22
CA ALA A 183 15.87 2.33 5.56
C ALA A 183 16.59 1.82 4.30
N LEU A 184 17.91 1.75 4.37
CA LEU A 184 18.74 1.09 3.36
C LEU A 184 18.96 -0.36 3.79
N ASP A 185 18.63 -1.33 2.94
CA ASP A 185 18.96 -2.73 3.19
C ASP A 185 20.43 -3.00 2.85
N ARG A 186 20.84 -2.49 1.69
CA ARG A 186 22.21 -2.47 1.20
C ARG A 186 22.49 -1.08 0.65
N SER A 187 23.71 -0.57 0.83
CA SER A 187 24.12 0.73 0.32
C SER A 187 25.58 0.73 -0.11
N ASP A 188 25.89 1.45 -1.20
CA ASP A 188 27.24 1.71 -1.69
C ASP A 188 27.77 3.12 -1.34
N GLY A 189 26.93 3.94 -0.71
CA GLY A 189 27.28 5.30 -0.32
C GLY A 189 26.28 5.91 0.65
N ASN A 190 26.37 7.24 0.81
CA ASN A 190 25.42 8.01 1.60
C ASN A 190 24.20 8.33 0.76
N TYR A 191 23.02 8.12 1.35
CA TYR A 191 21.75 8.48 0.75
C TYR A 191 21.01 9.45 1.66
N TYR A 192 20.25 10.35 1.03
CA TYR A 192 19.52 11.41 1.69
C TYR A 192 18.05 11.30 1.31
N ALA A 193 17.18 11.64 2.25
CA ALA A 193 15.75 11.67 2.04
C ALA A 193 15.14 12.99 2.51
N CYS A 194 14.07 13.43 1.86
CA CYS A 194 13.21 14.50 2.34
C CYS A 194 11.74 14.20 2.07
N ASP A 195 10.87 14.82 2.86
CA ASP A 195 9.42 14.72 2.72
C ASP A 195 8.87 15.61 1.59
N GLY A 196 7.54 15.67 1.47
CA GLY A 196 6.86 16.45 0.45
C GLY A 196 7.26 17.93 0.47
N GLY A 197 7.62 18.47 -0.70
CA GLY A 197 8.13 19.83 -0.84
C GLY A 197 9.61 20.00 -0.47
N CYS A 198 10.23 19.02 0.19
CA CYS A 198 11.64 19.02 0.58
C CYS A 198 12.08 20.30 1.31
N LEU A 199 11.22 20.87 2.17
CA LEU A 199 11.48 22.18 2.80
C LEU A 199 12.50 22.13 3.95
N ASP A 200 12.61 20.96 4.60
CA ASP A 200 13.51 20.73 5.72
C ASP A 200 14.86 20.17 5.25
N GLU A 201 15.88 20.20 6.12
CA GLU A 201 17.19 19.66 5.80
C GLU A 201 17.13 18.15 5.47
N PRO A 202 17.79 17.68 4.40
CA PRO A 202 17.77 16.27 4.03
C PRO A 202 18.27 15.35 5.13
N VAL A 203 17.49 14.31 5.42
CA VAL A 203 17.81 13.29 6.43
C VAL A 203 18.74 12.25 5.83
N VAL A 204 19.86 11.99 6.49
CA VAL A 204 20.79 10.90 6.10
C VAL A 204 20.17 9.54 6.42
N LEU A 205 20.07 8.69 5.40
CA LEU A 205 19.57 7.33 5.50
C LEU A 205 20.67 6.35 5.93
N SER A 206 20.26 5.29 6.62
CA SER A 206 21.13 4.17 7.01
C SER A 206 20.31 2.88 7.09
N GLN A 207 20.92 1.81 7.61
CA GLN A 207 20.20 0.56 7.87
C GLN A 207 19.13 0.69 8.98
N SER A 208 19.24 1.71 9.84
CA SER A 208 18.20 2.00 10.83
C SER A 208 17.03 2.73 10.18
N LYS A 209 15.80 2.29 10.46
CA LYS A 209 14.58 2.97 10.00
C LYS A 209 14.54 4.42 10.48
N LYS A 210 14.39 5.34 9.53
CA LYS A 210 14.15 6.77 9.76
C LYS A 210 12.70 7.08 9.49
N LYS A 211 12.06 7.73 10.45
CA LYS A 211 10.69 8.23 10.32
C LYS A 211 10.69 9.53 9.55
N ILE A 212 9.88 9.58 8.50
CA ILE A 212 9.67 10.77 7.66
C ILE A 212 8.17 11.05 7.68
N PRO A 213 7.74 12.27 8.06
CA PRO A 213 6.33 12.63 8.06
C PRO A 213 5.79 12.67 6.64
N VAL A 214 4.53 12.26 6.46
CA VAL A 214 3.85 12.42 5.17
C VAL A 214 3.29 13.84 5.13
N LYS A 215 3.70 14.62 4.12
CA LYS A 215 3.17 15.97 3.87
C LYS A 215 2.28 15.98 2.63
N LEU A 216 1.27 16.85 2.64
CA LEU A 216 0.41 17.17 1.51
C LEU A 216 0.78 18.56 0.98
N THR A 217 0.95 18.67 -0.33
CA THR A 217 1.37 19.92 -0.99
C THR A 217 0.31 20.42 -1.98
N ASP A 218 0.28 21.73 -2.23
CA ASP A 218 -0.47 22.36 -3.33
C ASP A 218 0.46 23.17 -4.24
N PRO A 219 0.66 22.82 -5.52
CA PRO A 219 0.15 21.62 -6.20
C PRO A 219 0.74 20.33 -5.63
N LEU A 220 0.09 19.20 -5.93
CA LEU A 220 0.50 17.88 -5.44
C LEU A 220 1.89 17.49 -5.99
N THR A 221 2.81 17.18 -5.09
CA THR A 221 4.14 16.64 -5.40
C THR A 221 4.31 15.24 -4.80
N ALA A 222 5.48 14.63 -5.00
CA ALA A 222 5.79 13.39 -4.31
C ALA A 222 5.88 13.62 -2.79
N ILE A 223 5.59 12.58 -2.01
CA ILE A 223 5.57 12.62 -0.54
C ILE A 223 6.92 12.23 0.08
N LEU A 224 7.83 11.68 -0.73
CA LEU A 224 9.17 11.28 -0.34
C LEU A 224 10.09 11.35 -1.56
N TYR A 225 11.28 11.90 -1.33
CA TYR A 225 12.37 11.95 -2.29
C TYR A 225 13.59 11.27 -1.68
N ILE A 226 14.30 10.45 -2.46
CA ILE A 226 15.55 9.80 -2.05
C ILE A 226 16.60 9.98 -3.13
N THR A 227 17.80 10.41 -2.75
CA THR A 227 18.95 10.52 -3.67
C THR A 227 20.28 10.20 -2.98
N ALA A 228 21.29 9.81 -3.77
CA ALA A 228 22.67 9.72 -3.32
C ALA A 228 23.40 11.08 -3.36
N ASP A 229 22.88 12.05 -4.12
CA ASP A 229 23.51 13.37 -4.31
C ASP A 229 22.84 14.43 -3.43
N LYS A 230 23.56 14.85 -2.38
CA LYS A 230 23.08 15.89 -1.47
C LYS A 230 22.85 17.22 -2.19
N GLN A 231 23.73 17.61 -3.10
CA GLN A 231 23.62 18.86 -3.83
C GLN A 231 22.39 18.83 -4.74
N HIS A 232 22.16 17.72 -5.44
CA HIS A 232 20.94 17.52 -6.22
C HIS A 232 19.67 17.68 -5.36
N MET A 233 19.67 17.17 -4.12
CA MET A 233 18.54 17.36 -3.20
C MET A 233 18.30 18.85 -2.85
N GLU A 234 19.37 19.60 -2.60
CA GLU A 234 19.30 21.05 -2.31
C GLU A 234 18.84 21.87 -3.52
N GLU A 235 19.19 21.43 -4.73
CA GLU A 235 18.69 22.01 -5.99
C GLU A 235 17.23 21.66 -6.23
N LEU A 236 16.83 20.41 -5.94
CA LEU A 236 15.45 19.95 -6.05
C LEU A 236 14.52 20.75 -5.15
N HIS A 237 14.93 21.05 -3.91
CA HIS A 237 14.21 21.94 -3.00
C HIS A 237 13.84 23.29 -3.67
N LYS A 238 14.78 23.88 -4.44
CA LYS A 238 14.56 25.17 -5.12
C LYS A 238 13.68 25.03 -6.37
N ALA A 239 13.70 23.85 -7.00
CA ALA A 239 12.93 23.56 -8.21
C ALA A 239 11.47 23.15 -7.91
N ILE A 240 11.19 22.65 -6.71
CA ILE A 240 9.82 22.30 -6.30
C ILE A 240 9.06 23.59 -5.98
N HIS A 241 8.07 23.92 -6.82
CA HIS A 241 7.21 25.08 -6.64
C HIS A 241 5.90 24.67 -5.98
N VAL A 242 5.84 24.86 -4.66
CA VAL A 242 4.66 24.62 -3.82
C VAL A 242 4.19 25.94 -3.21
N LYS A 243 2.87 26.14 -3.20
CA LYS A 243 2.21 27.26 -2.53
C LYS A 243 2.03 26.97 -1.05
N GLU A 244 1.66 25.74 -0.74
CA GLU A 244 1.34 25.28 0.61
C GLU A 244 1.90 23.88 0.82
N VAL A 245 2.42 23.64 2.02
CA VAL A 245 2.90 22.34 2.50
C VAL A 245 2.37 22.18 3.92
N VAL A 246 1.54 21.16 4.12
CA VAL A 246 0.94 20.84 5.42
C VAL A 246 1.16 19.37 5.74
N ASP A 247 1.15 19.01 7.02
CA ASP A 247 1.15 17.60 7.40
C ASP A 247 -0.09 16.89 6.85
N ALA A 248 0.06 15.62 6.49
CA ALA A 248 -1.06 14.84 5.98
C ALA A 248 -2.18 14.76 7.03
N PRO A 249 -3.44 15.04 6.65
CA PRO A 249 -4.54 14.96 7.59
C PRO A 249 -4.74 13.52 8.07
N ALA A 250 -5.16 13.37 9.32
CA ALA A 250 -5.60 12.10 9.86
C ALA A 250 -6.74 11.52 9.00
N HIS A 251 -6.66 10.22 8.71
CA HIS A 251 -7.75 9.52 8.05
C HIS A 251 -8.98 9.46 8.95
N GLU A 252 -10.16 9.56 8.34
CA GLU A 252 -11.41 9.43 9.07
C GLU A 252 -11.52 8.05 9.75
N HIS A 253 -11.95 8.04 11.01
CA HIS A 253 -12.05 6.80 11.80
C HIS A 253 -12.86 5.71 11.09
N HIS A 254 -13.92 6.09 10.37
CA HIS A 254 -14.78 5.14 9.68
C HIS A 254 -14.03 4.41 8.54
N VAL A 255 -13.10 5.09 7.86
CA VAL A 255 -12.26 4.49 6.81
C VAL A 255 -11.29 3.49 7.43
N ILE A 256 -10.59 3.88 8.49
CA ILE A 256 -9.66 2.99 9.20
C ILE A 256 -10.39 1.78 9.77
N ASN A 257 -11.57 1.97 10.34
CA ASN A 257 -12.42 0.89 10.84
C ASN A 257 -12.88 -0.05 9.72
N LEU A 258 -13.22 0.49 8.55
CA LEU A 258 -13.57 -0.31 7.38
C LEU A 258 -12.39 -1.21 6.98
N HIS A 259 -11.17 -0.68 6.91
CA HIS A 259 -9.99 -1.46 6.57
C HIS A 259 -9.60 -2.48 7.66
N LYS A 260 -9.68 -2.12 8.94
CA LYS A 260 -9.32 -3.02 10.06
C LYS A 260 -10.37 -4.10 10.33
N HIS A 261 -11.64 -3.76 10.22
CA HIS A 261 -12.76 -4.57 10.70
C HIS A 261 -13.76 -5.00 9.64
N GLY A 262 -13.77 -4.38 8.45
CA GLY A 262 -14.70 -4.68 7.37
C GLY A 262 -16.07 -4.01 7.52
N HIS A 263 -16.22 -3.15 8.52
CA HIS A 263 -17.44 -2.39 8.76
C HIS A 263 -17.13 -1.03 9.38
N HIS A 264 -17.84 0.01 8.94
CA HIS A 264 -17.62 1.40 9.39
C HIS A 264 -17.81 1.59 10.90
N LEU A 265 -18.70 0.78 11.53
CA LEU A 265 -18.96 0.83 12.98
C LEU A 265 -17.85 0.20 13.84
N GLY A 266 -16.76 -0.29 13.25
CA GLY A 266 -15.56 -0.73 13.97
C GLY A 266 -15.77 -1.96 14.84
N GLY A 267 -15.47 -3.14 14.30
CA GLY A 267 -14.99 -4.34 15.03
C GLY A 267 -15.85 -4.99 16.11
N LEU A 268 -16.91 -4.33 16.60
CA LEU A 268 -17.76 -4.82 17.67
C LEU A 268 -18.42 -6.13 17.22
N PRO A 269 -18.31 -7.22 18.00
CA PRO A 269 -18.87 -8.52 17.62
C PRO A 269 -20.34 -8.42 17.24
N THR A 270 -20.80 -9.20 16.27
CA THR A 270 -22.22 -9.25 15.88
C THR A 270 -23.13 -9.51 17.08
N LEU A 271 -22.66 -10.28 18.06
CA LEU A 271 -23.35 -10.54 19.33
C LEU A 271 -23.63 -9.27 20.16
N PHE A 272 -22.75 -8.27 20.11
CA PHE A 272 -22.96 -7.00 20.80
C PHE A 272 -24.17 -6.26 20.21
N TRP A 273 -24.27 -6.20 18.89
CA TRP A 273 -25.40 -5.58 18.19
C TRP A 273 -26.70 -6.35 18.41
N VAL A 274 -26.65 -7.69 18.38
CA VAL A 274 -27.81 -8.54 18.71
C VAL A 274 -28.28 -8.28 20.15
N SER A 275 -27.34 -8.16 21.10
CA SER A 275 -27.66 -7.86 22.50
C SER A 275 -28.30 -6.47 22.66
N ILE A 276 -27.76 -5.44 22.01
CA ILE A 276 -28.36 -4.09 22.01
C ILE A 276 -29.78 -4.13 21.45
N CYS A 277 -29.99 -4.76 20.29
CA CYS A 277 -31.31 -4.89 19.70
C CYS A 277 -32.28 -5.63 20.63
N ALA A 278 -31.85 -6.71 21.28
CA ALA A 278 -32.67 -7.43 22.24
C ALA A 278 -33.06 -6.56 23.45
N ILE A 279 -32.12 -5.80 24.02
CA ILE A 279 -32.38 -4.88 25.14
C ILE A 279 -33.37 -3.79 24.72
N ILE A 280 -33.18 -3.20 23.54
CA ILE A 280 -34.10 -2.20 22.98
C ILE A 280 -35.50 -2.78 22.87
N ILE A 281 -35.67 -3.98 22.31
CA ILE A 281 -36.98 -4.63 22.17
C ILE A 281 -37.61 -4.88 23.55
N VAL A 282 -36.87 -5.44 24.51
CA VAL A 282 -37.36 -5.71 25.87
C VAL A 282 -37.80 -4.41 26.55
N PHE A 283 -37.01 -3.34 26.41
CA PHE A 283 -37.33 -2.03 26.96
C PHE A 283 -38.63 -1.48 26.36
N HIS A 284 -38.81 -1.53 25.03
CA HIS A 284 -40.01 -1.04 24.38
C HIS A 284 -41.24 -1.88 24.76
N VAL A 285 -41.12 -3.19 24.90
CA VAL A 285 -42.19 -4.06 25.39
C VAL A 285 -42.56 -3.70 26.82
N PHE A 286 -41.59 -3.45 27.69
CA PHE A 286 -41.82 -3.05 29.07
C PHE A 286 -42.49 -1.66 29.16
N LEU A 287 -42.05 -0.72 28.33
CA LEU A 287 -42.61 0.63 28.24
C LEU A 287 -44.06 0.59 27.74
N CYS A 288 -44.34 -0.19 26.69
CA CYS A 288 -45.71 -0.45 26.23
C CYS A 288 -46.57 -1.08 27.33
N LYS A 289 -46.03 -2.06 28.08
CA LYS A 289 -46.73 -2.69 29.19
C LYS A 289 -47.05 -1.71 30.32
N LEU A 290 -46.12 -0.80 30.65
CA LEU A 290 -46.35 0.26 31.63
C LEU A 290 -47.41 1.25 31.18
N ILE A 291 -47.35 1.71 29.93
CA ILE A 291 -48.36 2.63 29.38
C ILE A 291 -49.75 1.98 29.37
N VAL A 292 -49.86 0.72 28.92
CA VAL A 292 -51.14 0.00 28.93
C VAL A 292 -51.65 -0.19 30.35
N LYS A 293 -50.79 -0.50 31.32
CA LYS A 293 -51.22 -0.65 32.71
C LYS A 293 -51.74 0.67 33.29
N GLU A 294 -51.05 1.79 33.04
CA GLU A 294 -51.44 3.10 33.57
C GLU A 294 -52.68 3.67 32.89
N TYR A 295 -52.85 3.47 31.57
CA TYR A 295 -53.99 4.03 30.82
C TYR A 295 -55.20 3.08 30.70
N CYS A 296 -55.03 1.76 30.83
CA CYS A 296 -56.12 0.79 30.69
C CYS A 296 -56.54 0.06 31.98
N GLU A 297 -55.85 0.23 33.12
CA GLU A 297 -56.44 -0.13 34.43
C GLU A 297 -57.17 1.09 35.02
N PRO A 298 -58.50 1.07 35.14
CA PRO A 298 -59.20 2.10 35.89
C PRO A 298 -58.82 1.97 37.36
N SER A 299 -58.40 3.07 37.99
CA SER A 299 -58.20 3.13 39.44
C SER A 299 -59.43 2.54 40.14
N GLU A 300 -59.30 1.38 40.79
CA GLU A 300 -60.38 0.83 41.60
C GLU A 300 -60.68 1.80 42.73
N LYS A 301 -61.78 2.54 42.53
CA LYS A 301 -62.68 3.11 43.52
C LYS A 301 -62.29 2.83 44.97
N ARG A 302 -61.70 3.85 45.62
CA ARG A 302 -61.86 4.12 47.06
C ARG A 302 -63.35 4.25 47.38
N TYR A 303 -64.05 3.16 47.71
CA TYR A 303 -65.33 3.26 48.43
C TYR A 303 -65.06 3.21 49.94
N ARG A 304 -65.19 4.41 50.51
CA ARG A 304 -65.17 4.74 51.93
C ARG A 304 -66.09 3.82 52.75
N TYR A 305 -65.59 3.43 53.92
CA TYR A 305 -66.39 3.19 55.12
C TYR A 305 -67.49 4.24 55.27
N ASN A 306 -68.75 3.82 55.46
CA ASN A 306 -69.63 4.40 56.47
C ASN A 306 -70.81 3.48 56.80
N LYS A 307 -70.97 3.28 58.11
CA LYS A 307 -72.08 2.66 58.85
C LYS A 307 -73.42 3.41 58.62
N PRO A 308 -74.57 2.81 58.94
CA PRO A 308 -75.05 2.66 60.33
C PRO A 308 -74.96 1.23 60.86
#